data_AF-A0A971UG59-F1
#
_entry.id   AF-A0A971UG59-F1
#
_cell.length_a   1.000
_cell.length_b   1.000
_cell.length_c   1.000
_cell.angle_alpha   90.00
_cell.angle_beta   90.00
_cell.angle_gamma   90.00
#
_symmetry.space_group_name_H-M   'P 1'
#
loop_
_entity.id
_entity.type
_entity.pdbx_description
1 polymer ?
#
loop_
_entity_poly.entity_id
_entity_poly.type
_entity_poly.pdbx_seq_one_letter_code
_entity_poly.pdbx_strand_id
1 'polypeptide(L)'
;MDPRKHQKKLERRRAKEKAKKKALAMRDPRALTTRLQRAALAPFLHCQATSTLWDEGLSNVLVSRVLPSGNVAFVVFLLDVYCLGVKDVMFNIISRVRYDRMLNDRLFREYDPVTLEPAAARKLIEGAVAFARAHGLPPHRDYPKAKLIFGDVDPNTCDEEFVYGKDGMPFFISGPNDGPARCRQIINTLAASCGPDGFHYVVSVAQSMDVSLVCSSLRAGDDDGDADGDEDRYLE
;
A
#
# COMPACT_ATOMS: atom_id res chain seq x y z
N MET A 1 -19.74 2.06 48.16
CA MET A 1 -19.06 1.75 46.88
C MET A 1 -17.88 0.86 47.17
N ASP A 2 -17.70 -0.22 46.40
CA ASP A 2 -16.61 -1.19 46.61
C ASP A 2 -15.27 -0.62 46.07
N PRO A 3 -14.27 -0.38 46.94
CA PRO A 3 -13.00 0.25 46.56
C PRO A 3 -12.20 -0.59 45.54
N ARG A 4 -12.33 -1.92 45.56
CA ARG A 4 -11.63 -2.81 44.61
C ARG A 4 -12.19 -2.69 43.19
N LYS A 5 -13.51 -2.50 43.06
CA LYS A 5 -14.17 -2.25 41.76
C LYS A 5 -13.80 -0.89 41.18
N HIS A 6 -13.60 0.11 42.04
CA HIS A 6 -13.17 1.45 41.62
C HIS A 6 -11.73 1.45 41.09
N GLN A 7 -10.82 0.75 41.78
CA GLN A 7 -9.41 0.63 41.37
C GLN A 7 -9.23 -0.11 40.03
N LYS A 8 -9.92 -1.26 39.86
CA LYS A 8 -9.92 -2.02 38.59
C LYS A 8 -10.46 -1.20 37.41
N LYS A 9 -11.45 -0.33 37.66
CA LYS A 9 -12.00 0.59 36.65
C LYS A 9 -10.98 1.67 36.24
N LEU A 10 -10.24 2.22 37.21
CA LEU A 10 -9.22 3.23 36.96
C LEU A 10 -8.03 2.66 36.18
N GLU A 11 -7.58 1.45 36.50
CA GLU A 11 -6.51 0.74 35.78
C GLU A 11 -6.90 0.41 34.35
N ARG A 12 -8.12 -0.11 34.13
CA ARG A 12 -8.66 -0.34 32.77
C ARG A 12 -8.75 0.95 31.96
N ARG A 13 -9.12 2.08 32.57
CA ARG A 13 -9.15 3.39 31.89
C ARG A 13 -7.74 3.85 31.48
N ARG A 14 -6.76 3.74 32.39
CA ARG A 14 -5.35 4.07 32.10
C ARG A 14 -4.76 3.17 31.01
N ALA A 15 -5.08 1.88 31.00
CA ALA A 15 -4.66 0.96 29.96
C ALA A 15 -5.25 1.33 28.59
N LYS A 16 -6.55 1.64 28.53
CA LYS A 16 -7.22 2.13 27.31
C LYS A 16 -6.65 3.47 26.82
N GLU A 17 -6.35 4.40 27.72
CA GLU A 17 -5.71 5.68 27.38
C GLU A 17 -4.28 5.48 26.84
N LYS A 18 -3.50 4.58 27.41
CA LYS A 18 -2.15 4.21 26.93
C LYS A 18 -2.21 3.54 25.55
N ALA A 19 -3.16 2.62 25.35
CA ALA A 19 -3.42 1.99 24.05
C ALA A 19 -3.84 3.01 22.98
N LYS A 20 -4.75 3.94 23.33
CA LYS A 20 -5.19 5.03 22.44
C LYS A 20 -4.04 5.97 22.08
N LYS A 21 -3.17 6.33 23.05
CA LYS A 21 -1.95 7.13 22.79
C LYS A 21 -0.97 6.40 21.87
N LYS A 22 -0.77 5.09 22.05
CA LYS A 22 0.07 4.25 21.18
C LYS A 22 -0.51 4.17 19.77
N ALA A 23 -1.82 3.97 19.62
CA ALA A 23 -2.51 3.95 18.34
C ALA A 23 -2.45 5.31 17.61
N LEU A 24 -2.58 6.42 18.35
CA LEU A 24 -2.45 7.77 17.81
C LEU A 24 -1.00 8.07 17.39
N ALA A 25 0.00 7.62 18.16
CA ALA A 25 1.41 7.71 17.78
C ALA A 25 1.77 6.83 16.56
N MET A 26 1.08 5.69 16.36
CA MET A 26 1.18 4.92 15.11
C MET A 26 0.59 5.64 13.89
N ARG A 27 -0.32 6.60 14.11
CA ARG A 27 -0.90 7.47 13.08
C ARG A 27 -0.10 8.76 12.82
N ASP A 28 1.00 9.01 13.56
CA ASP A 28 1.86 10.16 13.31
C ASP A 28 2.69 9.95 12.01
N PRO A 29 2.52 10.80 10.98
CA PRO A 29 3.27 10.69 9.72
C PRO A 29 4.80 10.74 9.87
N ARG A 30 5.32 11.40 10.91
CA ARG A 30 6.77 11.46 11.20
C ARG A 30 7.26 10.15 11.79
N ALA A 31 6.53 9.58 12.74
CA ALA A 31 6.84 8.27 13.31
C ALA A 31 6.88 7.17 12.23
N LEU A 32 6.06 7.31 11.20
CA LEU A 32 5.90 6.35 10.13
C LEU A 32 7.03 6.38 9.09
N THR A 33 7.50 7.57 8.73
CA THR A 33 8.66 7.74 7.85
C THR A 33 9.91 7.13 8.48
N THR A 34 10.16 7.42 9.77
CA THR A 34 11.27 6.83 10.53
C THR A 34 11.16 5.31 10.64
N ARG A 35 9.93 4.77 10.77
CA ARG A 35 9.70 3.33 10.80
C ARG A 35 10.03 2.66 9.47
N LEU A 36 9.65 3.25 8.33
CA LEU A 36 10.00 2.73 7.01
C LEU A 36 11.51 2.80 6.73
N GLN A 37 12.18 3.90 7.10
CA GLN A 37 13.64 4.01 6.96
C GLN A 37 14.39 2.94 7.76
N ARG A 38 13.95 2.66 8.99
CA ARG A 38 14.53 1.57 9.79
C ARG A 38 14.22 0.20 9.20
N ALA A 39 13.00 0.00 8.72
CA ALA A 39 12.59 -1.24 8.07
C ALA A 39 13.42 -1.53 6.82
N ALA A 40 13.84 -0.50 6.08
CA ALA A 40 14.64 -0.62 4.87
C ALA A 40 16.03 -1.26 5.08
N LEU A 41 16.51 -1.35 6.32
CA LEU A 41 17.77 -2.04 6.66
C LEU A 41 17.59 -3.55 6.86
N ALA A 42 16.35 -4.03 6.97
CA ALA A 42 16.05 -5.43 7.26
C ALA A 42 15.94 -6.25 5.96
N PRO A 43 16.19 -7.57 5.94
CA PRO A 43 16.14 -8.37 4.71
C PRO A 43 14.77 -8.31 4.01
N PHE A 44 14.76 -8.30 2.67
CA PHE A 44 13.54 -8.47 1.90
C PHE A 44 12.88 -9.81 2.21
N LEU A 45 11.56 -9.79 2.33
CA LEU A 45 10.73 -10.98 2.44
C LEU A 45 10.10 -11.31 1.09
N HIS A 46 9.33 -10.37 0.54
CA HIS A 46 8.71 -10.51 -0.77
C HIS A 46 8.82 -9.21 -1.58
N CYS A 47 9.08 -9.37 -2.87
CA CYS A 47 8.90 -8.36 -3.90
C CYS A 47 8.07 -9.01 -4.99
N GLN A 48 6.81 -8.60 -5.13
CA GLN A 48 5.84 -9.29 -5.97
C GLN A 48 4.92 -8.32 -6.67
N ALA A 49 4.64 -8.56 -7.94
CA ALA A 49 3.54 -7.97 -8.69
C ALA A 49 2.49 -9.06 -8.96
N THR A 50 1.39 -8.71 -9.62
CA THR A 50 0.43 -9.69 -10.15
C THR A 50 0.45 -9.64 -11.67
N SER A 51 0.21 -10.79 -12.32
CA SER A 51 0.26 -10.93 -13.79
C SER A 51 -0.58 -9.89 -14.56
N THR A 52 -1.65 -9.36 -13.97
CA THR A 52 -2.46 -8.29 -14.56
C THR A 52 -1.69 -7.01 -14.84
N LEU A 53 -0.53 -6.79 -14.22
CA LEU A 53 0.29 -5.62 -14.53
C LEU A 53 0.70 -5.61 -16.02
N TRP A 54 1.01 -6.78 -16.57
CA TRP A 54 1.48 -6.93 -17.95
C TRP A 54 0.31 -6.97 -18.94
N ASP A 55 -0.83 -7.53 -18.53
CA ASP A 55 -2.01 -7.66 -19.38
C ASP A 55 -2.87 -6.39 -19.40
N GLU A 56 -3.05 -5.74 -18.25
CA GLU A 56 -4.01 -4.66 -18.03
C GLU A 56 -3.35 -3.31 -17.68
N GLY A 57 -2.04 -3.30 -17.43
CA GLY A 57 -1.29 -2.09 -17.08
C GLY A 57 -1.59 -1.52 -15.69
N LEU A 58 -2.35 -2.25 -14.86
CA LEU A 58 -2.73 -1.84 -13.51
C LEU A 58 -2.65 -3.03 -12.55
N SER A 59 -1.85 -2.92 -11.50
CA SER A 59 -1.69 -3.99 -10.50
C SER A 59 -1.15 -3.48 -9.18
N ASN A 60 -1.31 -4.28 -8.13
CA ASN A 60 -0.54 -4.13 -6.91
C ASN A 60 0.91 -4.60 -7.13
N VAL A 61 1.86 -3.84 -6.58
CA VAL A 61 3.25 -4.26 -6.37
C VAL A 61 3.53 -4.23 -4.87
N LEU A 62 3.76 -5.39 -4.29
CA LEU A 62 4.09 -5.60 -2.89
C LEU A 62 5.61 -5.61 -2.71
N VAL A 63 6.06 -4.88 -1.70
CA VAL A 63 7.43 -4.97 -1.17
C VAL A 63 7.35 -5.14 0.33
N SER A 64 8.04 -6.15 0.87
CA SER A 64 8.06 -6.43 2.30
C SER A 64 9.45 -6.81 2.81
N ARG A 65 9.67 -6.58 4.10
CA ARG A 65 10.93 -6.85 4.81
C ARG A 65 10.64 -7.46 6.18
N VAL A 66 11.45 -8.46 6.59
CA VAL A 66 11.36 -9.08 7.92
C VAL A 66 12.19 -8.28 8.91
N LEU A 67 11.56 -7.72 9.94
CA LEU A 67 12.24 -6.97 10.98
C LEU A 67 12.88 -7.91 12.02
N PRO A 68 13.90 -7.44 12.77
CA PRO A 68 14.51 -8.22 13.85
C PRO A 68 13.53 -8.72 14.92
N SER A 69 12.38 -8.04 15.08
CA SER A 69 11.33 -8.44 16.00
C SER A 69 10.44 -9.59 15.48
N GLY A 70 10.68 -10.10 14.26
CA GLY A 70 9.81 -11.05 13.56
C GLY A 70 8.55 -10.43 12.93
N ASN A 71 8.32 -9.12 13.12
CA ASN A 71 7.26 -8.40 12.42
C ASN A 71 7.64 -8.17 10.96
N VAL A 72 6.65 -8.00 10.10
CA VAL A 72 6.83 -7.69 8.68
C VAL A 72 6.44 -6.24 8.44
N ALA A 73 7.38 -5.45 7.92
CA ALA A 73 7.09 -4.17 7.30
C ALA A 73 6.77 -4.40 5.83
N PHE A 74 5.68 -3.83 5.33
CA PHE A 74 5.34 -3.96 3.92
C PHE A 74 4.75 -2.67 3.35
N VAL A 75 4.86 -2.54 2.03
CA VAL A 75 4.25 -1.51 1.20
C VAL A 75 3.58 -2.20 0.01
N VAL A 76 2.34 -1.81 -0.29
CA VAL A 76 1.63 -2.16 -1.52
C VAL A 76 1.44 -0.88 -2.32
N PHE A 77 2.00 -0.84 -3.51
CA PHE A 77 1.81 0.22 -4.49
C PHE A 77 0.73 -0.22 -5.48
N LEU A 78 -0.35 0.54 -5.62
CA LEU A 78 -1.23 0.39 -6.77
C LEU A 78 -0.59 1.11 -7.95
N LEU A 79 0.03 0.34 -8.84
CA LEU A 79 0.84 0.81 -9.95
C LEU A 79 0.03 0.79 -11.24
N ASP A 80 -0.03 1.93 -11.91
CA ASP A 80 -0.58 2.15 -13.25
C ASP A 80 0.59 2.47 -14.19
N VAL A 81 1.00 1.49 -15.00
CA VAL A 81 2.11 1.65 -15.95
C VAL A 81 1.69 2.33 -17.24
N TYR A 82 0.38 2.41 -17.51
CA TYR A 82 -0.15 3.05 -18.70
C TYR A 82 -0.30 4.57 -18.58
N CYS A 83 -0.45 5.12 -17.36
CA CYS A 83 -0.69 6.55 -17.22
C CYS A 83 -0.25 7.13 -15.87
N LEU A 84 -0.91 6.75 -14.77
CA LEU A 84 -0.85 7.52 -13.52
C LEU A 84 0.38 7.25 -12.65
N GLY A 85 1.19 6.24 -12.97
CA GLY A 85 2.28 5.78 -12.12
C GLY A 85 1.72 5.20 -10.82
N VAL A 86 2.20 5.64 -9.66
CA VAL A 86 1.67 5.17 -8.37
C VAL A 86 0.35 5.88 -8.06
N LYS A 87 -0.76 5.16 -8.20
CA LYS A 87 -2.14 5.65 -8.02
C LYS A 87 -2.57 5.68 -6.55
N ASP A 88 -2.20 4.67 -5.78
CA ASP A 88 -2.45 4.57 -4.34
C ASP A 88 -1.32 3.82 -3.64
N VAL A 89 -1.23 3.97 -2.32
CA VAL A 89 -0.20 3.35 -1.49
C VAL A 89 -0.81 2.92 -0.16
N MET A 90 -0.57 1.67 0.20
CA MET A 90 -0.79 1.15 1.54
C MET A 90 0.55 0.69 2.13
N PHE A 91 0.80 0.94 3.41
CA PHE A 91 1.94 0.35 4.10
C PHE A 91 1.60 0.13 5.57
N ASN A 92 2.22 -0.88 6.19
CA ASN A 92 2.06 -1.15 7.61
C ASN A 92 3.23 -1.99 8.15
N ILE A 93 3.31 -2.13 9.48
CA ILE A 93 4.18 -3.10 10.15
C ILE A 93 3.29 -3.95 11.05
N ILE A 94 3.20 -5.24 10.78
CA ILE A 94 2.31 -6.18 11.45
C ILE A 94 3.05 -7.47 11.82
N SER A 95 2.44 -8.33 12.65
CA SER A 95 3.01 -9.64 12.95
C SER A 95 3.07 -10.52 11.70
N ARG A 96 4.02 -11.48 11.68
CA ARG A 96 4.18 -12.41 10.57
C ARG A 96 2.88 -13.17 10.25
N VAL A 97 2.18 -13.66 11.29
CA VAL A 97 0.90 -14.37 11.14
C VAL A 97 -0.17 -13.51 10.45
N ARG A 98 -0.29 -12.24 10.82
CA ARG A 98 -1.26 -11.33 10.18
C ARG A 98 -0.87 -11.02 8.73
N TYR A 99 0.42 -10.90 8.46
CA TYR A 99 0.94 -10.69 7.11
C TYR A 99 0.67 -11.89 6.20
N ASP A 100 0.98 -13.10 6.66
CA ASP A 100 0.74 -14.32 5.89
C ASP A 100 -0.76 -14.52 5.62
N ARG A 101 -1.63 -14.22 6.61
CA ARG A 101 -3.09 -14.21 6.40
C ARG A 101 -3.52 -13.19 5.35
N MET A 102 -2.96 -11.97 5.38
CA MET A 102 -3.26 -10.92 4.40
C MET A 102 -2.88 -11.34 2.97
N LEU A 103 -1.72 -11.98 2.79
CA LEU A 103 -1.31 -12.53 1.49
C LEU A 103 -2.29 -13.60 1.02
N ASN A 104 -2.65 -14.52 1.92
CA ASN A 104 -3.49 -15.65 1.61
C ASN A 104 -4.93 -15.24 1.31
N ASP A 105 -5.50 -14.21 1.94
CA ASP A 105 -6.94 -13.96 1.88
C ASP A 105 -7.40 -13.04 0.74
N ARG A 106 -6.58 -12.10 0.22
CA ARG A 106 -7.14 -11.05 -0.68
C ARG A 106 -6.22 -10.43 -1.72
N LEU A 107 -4.90 -10.36 -1.50
CA LEU A 107 -4.03 -9.58 -2.40
C LEU A 107 -3.51 -10.38 -3.60
N PHE A 108 -3.36 -11.70 -3.47
CA PHE A 108 -2.76 -12.58 -4.50
C PHE A 108 -3.58 -13.84 -4.79
N ARG A 109 -4.77 -13.98 -4.18
CA ARG A 109 -5.59 -15.19 -4.39
C ARG A 109 -6.30 -15.17 -5.75
N GLU A 110 -6.57 -13.99 -6.30
CA GLU A 110 -7.25 -13.82 -7.59
C GLU A 110 -6.30 -13.70 -8.79
N TYR A 111 -5.00 -13.48 -8.55
CA TYR A 111 -4.02 -13.24 -9.60
C TYR A 111 -2.69 -13.91 -9.27
N ASP A 112 -2.08 -14.53 -10.29
CA ASP A 112 -0.81 -15.22 -10.12
C ASP A 112 0.30 -14.24 -9.71
N PRO A 113 0.94 -14.45 -8.53
CA PRO A 113 2.03 -13.59 -8.10
C PRO A 113 3.26 -13.77 -9.00
N VAL A 114 3.79 -12.67 -9.49
CA VAL A 114 5.07 -12.63 -10.20
C VAL A 114 6.12 -12.07 -9.25
N THR A 115 7.06 -12.93 -8.86
CA THR A 115 8.21 -12.50 -8.03
C THR A 115 9.14 -11.61 -8.83
N LEU A 116 9.58 -10.52 -8.22
CA LEU A 116 10.52 -9.56 -8.79
C LEU A 116 11.76 -9.49 -7.90
N GLU A 117 12.92 -9.30 -8.51
CA GLU A 117 14.09 -8.85 -7.75
C GLU A 117 13.83 -7.44 -7.17
N PRO A 118 14.37 -7.09 -5.99
CA PRO A 118 14.15 -5.76 -5.40
C PRO A 118 14.54 -4.60 -6.31
N ALA A 119 15.62 -4.74 -7.09
CA ALA A 119 16.04 -3.75 -8.07
C ALA A 119 15.03 -3.61 -9.22
N ALA A 120 14.48 -4.72 -9.71
CA ALA A 120 13.44 -4.73 -10.74
C ALA A 120 12.16 -4.06 -10.25
N ALA A 121 11.68 -4.40 -9.05
CA ALA A 121 10.51 -3.75 -8.45
C ALA A 121 10.70 -2.23 -8.29
N ARG A 122 11.90 -1.81 -7.84
CA ARG A 122 12.23 -0.39 -7.71
C ARG A 122 12.25 0.31 -9.08
N LYS A 123 12.95 -0.26 -10.06
CA LYS A 123 13.07 0.28 -11.43
C LYS A 123 11.69 0.41 -12.08
N LEU A 124 10.87 -0.63 -12.01
CA LEU A 124 9.50 -0.66 -12.51
C LEU A 124 8.65 0.48 -11.93
N ILE A 125 8.61 0.61 -10.60
CA ILE A 125 7.81 1.64 -9.92
C ILE A 125 8.34 3.05 -10.21
N GLU A 126 9.65 3.26 -10.12
CA GLU A 126 10.26 4.57 -10.38
C GLU A 126 10.08 5.02 -11.83
N GLY A 127 10.18 4.11 -12.80
CA GLY A 127 9.95 4.42 -14.20
C GLY A 127 8.49 4.75 -14.51
N ALA A 128 7.52 4.05 -13.91
CA ALA A 128 6.10 4.39 -14.08
C ALA A 128 5.79 5.79 -13.50
N VAL A 129 6.39 6.13 -12.36
CA VAL A 129 6.28 7.47 -11.77
C VAL A 129 6.97 8.53 -12.64
N ALA A 130 8.12 8.22 -13.24
CA ALA A 130 8.82 9.12 -14.15
C ALA A 130 7.99 9.39 -15.41
N PHE A 131 7.40 8.34 -16.00
CA PHE A 131 6.49 8.43 -17.14
C PHE A 131 5.29 9.35 -16.82
N ALA A 132 4.56 9.08 -15.73
CA ALA A 132 3.42 9.90 -15.32
C ALA A 132 3.80 11.39 -15.13
N ARG A 133 4.95 11.64 -14.49
CA ARG A 133 5.46 13.01 -14.26
C ARG A 133 5.81 13.74 -15.55
N ALA A 134 6.36 13.05 -16.54
CA ALA A 134 6.65 13.64 -17.85
C ALA A 134 5.37 14.17 -18.53
N HIS A 135 4.21 13.60 -18.20
CA HIS A 135 2.88 14.03 -18.66
C HIS A 135 2.13 14.93 -17.67
N GLY A 136 2.83 15.50 -16.68
CA GLY A 136 2.25 16.43 -15.71
C GLY A 136 1.43 15.79 -14.59
N LEU A 137 1.47 14.46 -14.44
CA LEU A 137 0.71 13.71 -13.45
C LEU A 137 1.61 13.34 -12.25
N PRO A 138 1.39 13.92 -11.06
CA PRO A 138 2.16 13.56 -9.88
C PRO A 138 1.70 12.20 -9.31
N PRO A 139 2.62 11.40 -8.73
CA PRO A 139 2.24 10.17 -8.04
C PRO A 139 1.45 10.46 -6.76
N HIS A 140 0.85 9.42 -6.18
CA HIS A 140 0.18 9.52 -4.88
C HIS A 140 1.05 10.22 -3.83
N ARG A 141 0.45 11.10 -3.01
CA ARG A 141 1.16 11.96 -2.05
C ARG A 141 2.07 11.22 -1.06
N ASP A 142 1.73 9.97 -0.75
CA ASP A 142 2.47 9.15 0.21
C ASP A 142 3.59 8.31 -0.46
N TYR A 143 3.66 8.29 -1.80
CA TYR A 143 4.71 7.62 -2.56
C TYR A 143 6.14 7.98 -2.10
N PRO A 144 6.51 9.27 -1.89
CA PRO A 144 7.87 9.63 -1.47
C PRO A 144 8.28 9.01 -0.13
N LYS A 145 7.32 8.75 0.77
CA LYS A 145 7.58 8.07 2.05
C LYS A 145 7.63 6.55 1.85
N ALA A 146 6.72 6.03 1.04
CA ALA A 146 6.57 4.60 0.82
C ALA A 146 7.77 3.99 0.08
N LYS A 147 8.33 4.70 -0.90
CA LYS A 147 9.53 4.26 -1.62
C LYS A 147 10.76 4.09 -0.72
N LEU A 148 10.75 4.64 0.50
CA LEU A 148 11.85 4.45 1.46
C LEU A 148 12.03 2.97 1.85
N ILE A 149 11.02 2.10 1.64
CA ILE A 149 11.15 0.66 1.88
C ILE A 149 12.28 0.02 1.06
N PHE A 150 12.63 0.60 -0.10
CA PHE A 150 13.72 0.10 -0.94
C PHE A 150 15.11 0.37 -0.34
N GLY A 151 15.26 1.35 0.55
CA GLY A 151 16.56 1.70 1.13
C GLY A 151 17.57 2.10 0.05
N ASP A 152 18.71 1.42 0.07
CA ASP A 152 19.89 1.65 -0.78
C ASP A 152 19.91 0.80 -2.06
N VAL A 153 18.87 0.00 -2.34
CA VAL A 153 18.79 -0.83 -3.56
C VAL A 153 18.97 0.03 -4.80
N ASP A 154 20.03 -0.21 -5.57
CA ASP A 154 20.27 0.52 -6.81
C ASP A 154 19.38 -0.06 -7.94
N PRO A 155 18.40 0.69 -8.48
CA PRO A 155 17.53 0.20 -9.56
C PRO A 155 18.29 -0.06 -10.87
N ASN A 156 19.50 0.52 -11.04
CA ASN A 156 20.31 0.32 -12.24
C ASN A 156 21.00 -1.06 -12.29
N THR A 157 20.95 -1.83 -11.20
CA THR A 157 21.42 -3.23 -11.18
C THR A 157 20.43 -4.20 -11.83
N CYS A 158 19.24 -3.71 -12.21
CA CYS A 158 18.27 -4.47 -13.00
C CYS A 158 18.43 -4.15 -14.49
N ASP A 159 18.75 -5.17 -15.29
CA ASP A 159 18.91 -5.05 -16.74
C ASP A 159 17.58 -5.08 -17.52
N GLU A 160 16.47 -5.47 -16.87
CA GLU A 160 15.16 -5.55 -17.52
C GLU A 160 14.68 -4.17 -17.98
N GLU A 161 14.15 -4.09 -19.20
CA GLU A 161 13.50 -2.90 -19.71
C GLU A 161 11.98 -3.00 -19.50
N PHE A 162 11.41 -1.96 -18.88
CA PHE A 162 9.97 -1.85 -18.68
C PHE A 162 9.38 -0.84 -19.66
N VAL A 163 8.24 -1.20 -20.25
CA VAL A 163 7.48 -0.33 -21.14
C VAL A 163 6.41 0.40 -20.33
N TYR A 164 6.26 1.70 -20.60
CA TYR A 164 5.27 2.57 -19.96
C TYR A 164 4.42 3.24 -21.02
N GLY A 165 3.19 3.56 -20.66
CA GLY A 165 2.15 3.89 -21.64
C GLY A 165 1.61 2.64 -22.32
N LYS A 166 0.50 2.82 -23.02
CA LYS A 166 -0.05 1.80 -23.92
C LYS A 166 0.13 2.30 -25.35
N ASP A 167 0.74 1.48 -26.20
CA ASP A 167 1.06 1.84 -27.58
C ASP A 167 1.93 3.11 -27.68
N GLY A 168 2.79 3.33 -26.67
CA GLY A 168 3.71 4.48 -26.58
C GLY A 168 3.08 5.77 -26.05
N MET A 169 1.82 5.74 -25.59
CA MET A 169 1.06 6.93 -25.19
C MET A 169 0.39 6.74 -23.82
N PRO A 170 0.09 7.82 -23.08
CA PRO A 170 -0.70 7.69 -21.85
C PRO A 170 -2.09 7.11 -22.14
N PHE A 171 -2.47 6.07 -21.41
CA PHE A 171 -3.82 5.50 -21.47
C PHE A 171 -4.47 5.48 -20.09
N PHE A 172 -5.38 6.44 -19.84
CA PHE A 172 -6.03 6.58 -18.54
C PHE A 172 -7.32 5.75 -18.44
N ILE A 173 -7.38 4.82 -17.48
CA ILE A 173 -8.60 4.09 -17.14
C ILE A 173 -9.07 4.56 -15.76
N SER A 174 -10.29 5.10 -15.68
CA SER A 174 -10.87 5.53 -14.41
C SER A 174 -11.12 4.32 -13.51
N GLY A 175 -10.60 4.38 -12.28
CA GLY A 175 -10.92 3.41 -11.25
C GLY A 175 -12.13 3.83 -10.42
N PRO A 176 -12.63 2.95 -9.53
CA PRO A 176 -13.78 3.25 -8.67
C PRO A 176 -13.61 4.47 -7.76
N ASN A 177 -12.35 4.85 -7.47
CA ASN A 177 -12.00 5.99 -6.63
C ASN A 177 -11.77 7.29 -7.44
N ASP A 178 -11.82 7.23 -8.78
CA ASP A 178 -11.65 8.40 -9.64
C ASP A 178 -13.01 9.07 -9.92
N GLY A 179 -13.39 10.00 -9.04
CA GLY A 179 -14.62 10.76 -9.22
C GLY A 179 -14.58 11.67 -10.47
N PRO A 180 -15.74 12.14 -10.98
CA PRO A 180 -15.82 12.89 -12.24
C PRO A 180 -14.90 14.12 -12.32
N ALA A 181 -14.72 14.84 -11.20
CA ALA A 181 -13.83 16.00 -11.15
C ALA A 181 -12.35 15.61 -11.34
N ARG A 182 -11.93 14.48 -10.75
CA ARG A 182 -10.58 13.94 -10.88
C ARG A 182 -10.33 13.44 -12.30
N CYS A 183 -11.30 12.73 -12.90
CA CYS A 183 -11.19 12.30 -14.30
C CYS A 183 -11.00 13.50 -15.25
N ARG A 184 -11.83 14.55 -15.10
CA ARG A 184 -11.67 15.78 -15.90
C ARG A 184 -10.32 16.44 -15.70
N GLN A 185 -9.83 16.50 -14.46
CA GLN A 185 -8.51 17.05 -14.16
C GLN A 185 -7.41 16.28 -14.90
N ILE A 186 -7.41 14.94 -14.81
CA ILE A 186 -6.42 14.08 -15.47
C ILE A 186 -6.47 14.28 -16.99
N ILE A 187 -7.66 14.23 -17.59
CA ILE A 187 -7.84 14.41 -19.03
C ILE A 187 -7.35 15.79 -19.49
N ASN A 188 -7.67 16.85 -18.74
CA ASN A 188 -7.21 18.20 -19.08
C ASN A 188 -5.69 18.33 -18.97
N THR A 189 -5.07 17.70 -17.96
CA THR A 189 -3.61 17.65 -17.82
C THR A 189 -2.97 16.92 -19.00
N LEU A 190 -3.50 15.78 -19.40
CA LEU A 190 -3.01 15.01 -20.56
C LEU A 190 -3.18 15.78 -21.86
N ALA A 191 -4.34 16.42 -22.08
CA ALA A 191 -4.59 17.24 -23.27
C ALA A 191 -3.63 18.44 -23.36
N ALA A 192 -3.33 19.08 -22.23
CA ALA A 192 -2.37 20.18 -22.18
C ALA A 192 -0.93 19.71 -22.43
N SER A 193 -0.58 18.49 -22.00
CA SER A 193 0.77 17.94 -22.14
C SER A 193 1.04 17.26 -23.49
N CYS A 194 0.04 16.59 -24.07
CA CYS A 194 0.22 15.69 -25.22
C CYS A 194 -0.55 16.15 -26.47
N GLY A 195 -1.45 17.14 -26.34
CA GLY A 195 -2.43 17.46 -27.37
C GLY A 195 -3.66 16.54 -27.31
N PRO A 196 -4.72 16.85 -28.07
CA PRO A 196 -6.01 16.15 -28.01
C PRO A 196 -5.93 14.69 -28.45
N ASP A 197 -5.03 14.36 -29.37
CA ASP A 197 -4.83 12.99 -29.89
C ASP A 197 -3.65 12.28 -29.22
N GLY A 198 -3.00 12.94 -28.25
CA GLY A 198 -1.76 12.49 -27.60
C GLY A 198 -1.94 11.49 -26.47
N PHE A 199 -3.16 11.04 -26.20
CA PHE A 199 -3.49 10.09 -25.13
C PHE A 199 -4.84 9.43 -25.38
N HIS A 200 -5.09 8.32 -24.68
CA HIS A 200 -6.39 7.64 -24.67
C HIS A 200 -6.98 7.64 -23.27
N TYR A 201 -8.30 7.49 -23.16
CA TYR A 201 -8.95 7.29 -21.87
C TYR A 201 -10.24 6.48 -21.94
N VAL A 202 -10.55 5.79 -20.85
CA VAL A 202 -11.85 5.18 -20.56
C VAL A 202 -12.33 5.73 -19.22
N VAL A 203 -13.46 6.43 -19.22
CA VAL A 203 -14.10 6.91 -17.99
C VAL A 203 -15.42 6.18 -17.82
N SER A 204 -15.55 5.45 -16.71
CA SER A 204 -16.81 4.83 -16.32
C SER A 204 -17.77 5.92 -15.85
N VAL A 205 -18.87 6.09 -16.58
CA VAL A 205 -19.99 6.94 -16.17
C VAL A 205 -20.80 6.11 -15.19
N ALA A 206 -20.49 6.19 -13.89
CA ALA A 206 -21.10 5.32 -12.90
C ALA A 206 -22.65 5.41 -12.93
N GLN A 207 -23.30 4.31 -13.34
CA GLN A 207 -24.35 3.76 -12.48
C GLN A 207 -23.63 2.99 -11.37
N SER A 208 -24.01 3.28 -10.13
CA SER A 208 -23.39 2.77 -8.91
C SER A 208 -23.23 1.24 -8.93
N MET A 209 -22.01 0.77 -9.19
CA MET A 209 -21.55 -0.52 -8.68
C MET A 209 -20.45 -0.26 -7.67
N ASP A 210 -20.73 -0.71 -6.46
CA ASP A 210 -19.95 -0.50 -5.25
C ASP A 210 -18.70 -1.39 -5.26
N VAL A 211 -17.57 -0.84 -5.70
CA VAL A 211 -16.25 -1.50 -5.56
C VAL A 211 -15.54 -1.02 -4.27
N SER A 212 -16.29 -0.49 -3.29
CA SER A 212 -15.70 0.00 -2.02
C SER A 212 -15.21 -1.12 -1.08
N LEU A 213 -15.39 -2.39 -1.44
CA LEU A 213 -15.17 -3.50 -0.52
C LEU A 213 -13.70 -3.90 -0.30
N VAL A 214 -12.75 -3.41 -1.10
CA VAL A 214 -11.34 -3.86 -0.98
C VAL A 214 -10.51 -2.95 -0.06
N CYS A 215 -10.73 -1.63 -0.10
CA CYS A 215 -9.91 -0.66 0.65
C CYS A 215 -10.50 -0.29 2.02
N SER A 216 -11.81 -0.45 2.21
CA SER A 216 -12.49 -0.14 3.47
C SER A 216 -12.25 -1.23 4.54
N SER A 217 -12.24 -2.50 4.15
CA SER A 217 -12.05 -3.62 5.09
C SER A 217 -10.64 -3.72 5.67
N LEU A 218 -9.62 -3.16 5.02
CA LEU A 218 -8.23 -3.19 5.52
C LEU A 218 -7.90 -2.04 6.47
N ARG A 219 -8.71 -0.98 6.48
CA ARG A 219 -8.64 0.09 7.49
C ARG A 219 -9.43 -0.26 8.75
N ALA A 220 -10.41 -1.15 8.62
CA ALA A 220 -11.19 -1.73 9.70
C ALA A 220 -10.54 -3.05 10.18
N GLY A 221 -9.42 -2.92 10.86
CA GLY A 221 -8.83 -4.00 11.67
C GLY A 221 -8.78 -3.52 13.12
N ASP A 222 -9.92 -3.62 13.79
CA ASP A 222 -10.15 -3.41 15.22
C ASP A 222 -9.13 -4.18 16.08
N ASP A 223 -8.58 -3.60 17.14
CA ASP A 223 -9.02 -3.79 18.54
C ASP A 223 -9.33 -5.23 18.96
N ASP A 224 -8.54 -6.20 18.52
CA ASP A 224 -8.44 -7.48 19.20
C ASP A 224 -7.36 -7.39 20.28
N GLY A 225 -7.82 -7.08 21.50
CA GLY A 225 -7.04 -7.29 22.71
C GLY A 225 -6.90 -8.78 22.95
N ASP A 226 -5.78 -9.35 22.54
CA ASP A 226 -5.32 -10.66 23.00
C ASP A 226 -5.06 -10.56 24.52
N ALA A 227 -6.04 -11.03 25.29
CA ALA A 227 -5.86 -11.42 26.67
C ALA A 227 -5.36 -12.87 26.64
N ASP A 228 -4.07 -13.05 26.82
CA ASP A 228 -3.47 -14.35 27.07
C ASP A 228 -4.17 -14.99 28.29
N GLY A 229 -4.67 -16.20 28.08
CA GLY A 229 -5.19 -17.04 29.14
C GLY A 229 -4.03 -17.68 29.89
N ASP A 230 -4.01 -17.50 31.20
CA ASP A 230 -3.35 -18.44 32.09
C ASP A 230 -4.42 -19.41 32.60
N GLU A 231 -4.32 -20.64 32.08
CA GLU A 231 -4.82 -21.84 32.74
C GLU A 231 -4.13 -21.95 34.09
N ASP A 232 -4.91 -21.98 35.17
CA ASP A 232 -4.53 -22.73 36.36
C ASP A 232 -5.78 -23.34 36.99
N ARG A 233 -6.00 -24.59 36.60
CA ARG A 233 -6.86 -25.54 37.30
C ARG A 233 -5.94 -26.60 37.91
N TYR A 234 -5.61 -26.49 39.20
CA TYR A 234 -5.33 -27.66 40.05
C TYR A 234 -5.53 -27.33 41.55
N LEU A 235 -6.44 -28.11 42.13
CA LEU A 235 -6.47 -28.70 43.48
C LEU A 235 -6.98 -27.88 44.69
N GLU A 236 -8.05 -28.46 45.24
CA GLU A 236 -8.65 -28.40 46.59
C GLU A 236 -9.39 -27.14 47.06
#